data_AF-F9EJB0-F1
#
_entry.id   AF-F9EJB0-F1
#
_cell.length_a   1.000
_cell.length_b   1.000
_cell.length_c   1.000
_cell.angle_alpha   90.00
_cell.angle_beta   90.00
_cell.angle_gamma   90.00
#
_symmetry.space_group_name_H-M   'P 1'
#
loop_
_entity.id
_entity.type
_entity.pdbx_description
1 polymer ?
#
loop_
_entity_poly.entity_id
_entity_poly.type
_entity_poly.pdbx_seq_one_letter_code
_entity_poly.pdbx_strand_id
1 'polypeptide(L)'
;MLDYPEFYEKLKDIKISIVSNGKNGYFNKKLQTFNNSVGYASKEEGGNLIVKQFWLENPSWDIYILLDCDEAKKIADYIQNRKAIYLPYLGSNDHLANIMDIEIIDIEEKMSSEDETIEILSMVKDSDISEKKKNVFSIDKNSIRDDIYKYSEYLPVALSKELNQYEKEKMTITNMSVILKKSYYKVEDKNIVFY
;
A
#
# COMPACT_ATOMS: atom_id res chain seq x y z
N MET A 1 -26.41 -7.95 14.41
CA MET A 1 -25.07 -7.95 13.78
C MET A 1 -24.62 -6.50 13.73
N LEU A 2 -23.34 -6.20 13.96
CA LEU A 2 -22.84 -4.89 13.54
C LEU A 2 -22.82 -4.90 12.02
N ASP A 3 -23.46 -3.88 11.43
CA ASP A 3 -23.28 -3.61 10.01
C ASP A 3 -21.92 -2.93 9.81
N TYR A 4 -21.35 -3.10 8.63
CA TYR A 4 -20.12 -2.38 8.28
C TYR A 4 -20.41 -0.87 8.24
N PRO A 5 -19.40 -0.03 8.56
CA PRO A 5 -19.50 1.40 8.30
C PRO A 5 -19.80 1.66 6.83
N GLU A 6 -20.60 2.70 6.54
CA GLU A 6 -21.02 3.03 5.17
C GLU A 6 -19.84 3.18 4.19
N PHE A 7 -18.73 3.79 4.65
CA PHE A 7 -17.53 3.94 3.82
C PHE A 7 -16.96 2.59 3.41
N TYR A 8 -16.97 1.60 4.30
CA TYR A 8 -16.38 0.30 4.01
C TYR A 8 -17.26 -0.47 3.03
N GLU A 9 -18.58 -0.45 3.20
CA GLU A 9 -19.49 -1.08 2.24
C GLU A 9 -19.33 -0.54 0.81
N LYS A 10 -19.10 0.78 0.67
CA LYS A 10 -18.91 1.41 -0.64
C LYS A 10 -17.53 1.15 -1.23
N LEU A 11 -16.49 1.05 -0.41
CA LEU A 11 -15.10 1.11 -0.86
C LEU A 11 -14.37 -0.23 -0.83
N LYS A 12 -14.87 -1.24 -0.11
CA LYS A 12 -14.19 -2.54 0.09
C LYS A 12 -13.86 -3.30 -1.20
N ASP A 13 -14.65 -3.08 -2.26
CA ASP A 13 -14.51 -3.77 -3.54
C ASP A 13 -13.62 -3.00 -4.53
N ILE A 14 -13.09 -1.83 -4.13
CA ILE A 14 -12.15 -1.07 -4.97
C ILE A 14 -10.81 -1.78 -4.96
N LYS A 15 -10.37 -2.16 -6.16
CA LYS A 15 -9.09 -2.81 -6.36
C LYS A 15 -7.96 -1.80 -6.46
N ILE A 16 -6.97 -1.95 -5.59
CA ILE A 16 -5.82 -1.05 -5.52
C ILE A 16 -4.49 -1.80 -5.70
N SER A 17 -3.53 -1.12 -6.31
CA SER A 17 -2.13 -1.55 -6.34
C SER A 17 -1.24 -0.40 -5.87
N ILE A 18 -0.26 -0.71 -5.03
CA ILE A 18 0.62 0.29 -4.42
C ILE A 18 2.06 -0.08 -4.74
N VAL A 19 2.76 0.82 -5.41
CA VAL A 19 4.20 0.75 -5.66
C VAL A 19 4.89 1.78 -4.76
N SER A 20 5.88 1.34 -4.00
CA SER A 20 6.68 2.23 -3.15
C SER A 20 7.82 2.84 -3.95
N ASN A 21 7.94 4.17 -3.91
CA ASN A 21 9.07 4.89 -4.52
C ASN A 21 10.26 5.01 -3.53
N GLY A 22 10.16 4.39 -2.36
CA GLY A 22 11.23 4.29 -1.37
C GLY A 22 12.29 3.27 -1.76
N LYS A 23 13.54 3.50 -1.32
CA LYS A 23 14.63 2.55 -1.54
C LYS A 23 14.24 1.19 -0.95
N ASN A 24 14.34 0.12 -1.73
CA ASN A 24 13.99 -1.24 -1.32
C ASN A 24 12.57 -1.36 -0.70
N GLY A 25 11.65 -0.50 -1.14
CA GLY A 25 10.28 -0.43 -0.64
C GLY A 25 10.10 0.27 0.71
N TYR A 26 11.16 0.74 1.38
CA TYR A 26 11.10 1.37 2.69
C TYR A 26 11.37 2.89 2.65
N PHE A 27 10.84 3.59 3.65
CA PHE A 27 11.14 5.01 3.90
C PHE A 27 11.82 5.16 5.24
N ASN A 28 12.69 6.16 5.35
CA ASN A 28 13.28 6.54 6.64
C ASN A 28 12.19 7.04 7.59
N LYS A 29 12.44 6.88 8.90
CA LYS A 29 11.49 7.27 9.94
C LYS A 29 12.12 8.27 10.89
N LYS A 30 11.36 9.29 11.25
CA LYS A 30 11.74 10.30 12.25
C LYS A 30 10.85 10.18 13.48
N LEU A 31 11.47 10.09 14.66
CA LEU A 31 10.76 10.13 15.93
C LEU A 31 10.37 11.57 16.26
N GLN A 32 9.07 11.82 16.38
CA GLN A 32 8.49 13.07 16.87
C GLN A 32 7.99 12.88 18.29
N THR A 33 8.29 13.84 19.17
CA THR A 33 7.81 13.84 20.55
C THR A 33 6.99 15.09 20.80
N PHE A 34 5.74 14.91 21.17
CA PHE A 34 4.81 15.96 21.55
C PHE A 34 4.61 15.95 23.05
N ASN A 35 4.54 17.13 23.63
CA ASN A 35 4.27 17.34 25.04
C ASN A 35 2.91 18.03 25.13
N ASN A 36 1.91 17.31 25.65
CA ASN A 36 0.58 17.85 25.86
C ASN A 36 0.41 18.14 27.34
N SER A 37 0.53 19.43 27.67
CA SER A 37 0.39 19.99 29.02
C SER A 37 -0.98 20.62 29.29
N VAL A 38 -1.96 20.53 28.37
CA VAL A 38 -3.28 21.14 28.59
C VAL A 38 -4.20 20.27 29.47
N GLY A 39 -5.03 20.96 30.28
CA GLY A 39 -5.63 20.50 31.54
C GLY A 39 -6.42 19.19 31.61
N TYR A 40 -6.82 18.60 30.47
CA TYR A 40 -7.58 17.33 30.49
C TYR A 40 -6.74 16.13 30.94
N ALA A 41 -5.43 16.13 30.66
CA ALA A 41 -4.50 15.09 31.11
C ALA A 41 -3.86 15.40 32.48
N SER A 42 -3.92 16.67 32.90
CA SER A 42 -3.26 17.16 34.11
C SER A 42 -4.11 16.98 35.36
N LYS A 43 -5.46 16.98 35.26
CA LYS A 43 -6.38 17.08 36.42
C LYS A 43 -6.01 18.19 37.44
N GLU A 44 -5.27 19.21 37.00
CA GLU A 44 -4.61 20.22 37.86
C GLU A 44 -3.53 19.69 38.82
N GLU A 45 -3.13 18.41 38.71
CA GLU A 45 -2.02 17.78 39.47
C GLU A 45 -0.65 17.88 38.76
N GLY A 46 -0.57 18.57 37.62
CA GLY A 46 0.70 18.78 36.89
C GLY A 46 1.10 17.61 35.98
N GLY A 47 0.18 16.72 35.65
CA GLY A 47 0.41 15.61 34.71
C GLY A 47 0.67 16.10 33.28
N ASN A 48 1.70 15.56 32.63
CA ASN A 48 2.05 15.85 31.24
C ASN A 48 1.95 14.57 30.40
N LEU A 49 1.18 14.61 29.31
CA LEU A 49 1.10 13.52 28.35
C LEU A 49 2.19 13.69 27.29
N ILE A 50 3.20 12.82 27.34
CA ILE A 50 4.25 12.74 26.31
C ILE A 50 3.82 11.73 25.26
N VAL A 51 3.55 12.19 24.04
CA VAL A 51 3.19 11.35 22.89
C VAL A 51 4.40 11.23 21.97
N LYS A 52 4.78 10.01 21.62
CA LYS A 52 5.86 9.73 20.67
C LYS A 52 5.31 9.07 19.42
N GLN A 53 5.65 9.59 18.25
CA GLN A 53 5.20 9.09 16.94
C GLN A 53 6.38 8.91 16.01
N PHE A 54 6.34 7.88 15.15
CA PHE A 54 7.28 7.76 14.03
C PHE A 54 6.61 8.28 12.76
N TRP A 55 7.22 9.27 12.12
CA TRP A 55 6.78 9.82 10.84
C TRP A 55 7.68 9.29 9.73
N LEU A 56 7.12 8.98 8.57
CA LEU A 56 7.90 8.67 7.38
C LEU A 56 8.52 9.95 6.82
N GLU A 57 9.78 9.90 6.40
CA GLU A 57 10.47 11.04 5.79
C GLU A 57 10.35 10.98 4.27
N ASN A 58 9.78 12.04 3.69
CA ASN A 58 9.54 12.20 2.25
C ASN A 58 8.95 10.94 1.56
N PRO A 59 7.88 10.34 2.12
CA PRO A 59 7.32 9.15 1.52
C PRO A 59 6.64 9.47 0.18
N SER A 60 6.69 8.53 -0.76
CA SER A 60 6.08 8.66 -2.08
C SER A 60 5.70 7.28 -2.62
N TRP A 61 4.55 7.21 -3.29
CA TRP A 61 4.01 5.99 -3.88
C TRP A 61 3.37 6.29 -5.22
N ASP A 62 3.42 5.31 -6.12
CA ASP A 62 2.49 5.24 -7.24
C ASP A 62 1.30 4.37 -6.80
N ILE A 63 0.08 4.91 -6.89
CA ILE A 63 -1.15 4.22 -6.50
C ILE A 63 -2.00 4.03 -7.75
N TYR A 64 -2.28 2.77 -8.07
CA TYR A 64 -3.15 2.39 -9.18
C TYR A 64 -4.50 1.98 -8.63
N ILE A 65 -5.57 2.49 -9.24
CA ILE A 65 -6.95 2.11 -8.95
C ILE A 65 -7.52 1.48 -10.22
N LEU A 66 -8.00 0.24 -10.12
CA LEU A 66 -8.63 -0.42 -11.26
C LEU A 66 -10.02 0.18 -11.49
N LEU A 67 -10.30 0.67 -12.69
CA LEU A 67 -11.58 1.33 -13.03
C LEU A 67 -12.66 0.33 -13.47
N ASP A 68 -12.84 -0.75 -12.71
CA ASP A 68 -13.76 -1.84 -13.02
C ASP A 68 -15.16 -1.70 -12.37
N CYS A 69 -15.37 -0.69 -11.53
CA CYS A 69 -16.66 -0.37 -10.90
C CYS A 69 -16.97 1.14 -10.91
N ASP A 70 -18.22 1.50 -10.60
CA ASP A 70 -18.68 2.89 -10.64
C ASP A 70 -18.05 3.75 -9.53
N GLU A 71 -17.90 3.20 -8.32
CA GLU A 71 -17.17 3.85 -7.23
C GLU A 71 -15.72 4.18 -7.59
N ALA A 72 -14.99 3.25 -8.24
CA ALA A 72 -13.63 3.49 -8.70
C ALA A 72 -13.56 4.61 -9.75
N LYS A 73 -14.46 4.60 -10.74
CA LYS A 73 -14.57 5.67 -11.75
C LYS A 73 -14.90 7.02 -11.12
N LYS A 74 -15.76 7.03 -10.10
CA LYS A 74 -16.08 8.24 -9.34
C LYS A 74 -14.86 8.79 -8.60
N ILE A 75 -14.05 7.93 -7.99
CA ILE A 75 -12.79 8.36 -7.35
C ILE A 75 -11.85 8.97 -8.38
N ALA A 76 -11.68 8.33 -9.54
CA ALA A 76 -10.85 8.86 -10.62
C ALA A 76 -11.32 10.26 -11.06
N ASP A 77 -12.63 10.44 -11.33
CA ASP A 77 -13.21 11.75 -11.66
C ASP A 77 -12.94 12.80 -10.58
N TYR A 78 -13.10 12.43 -9.30
CA TYR A 78 -12.91 13.36 -8.18
C TYR A 78 -11.45 13.79 -8.02
N ILE A 79 -10.51 12.86 -8.20
CA ILE A 79 -9.08 13.14 -8.11
C ILE A 79 -8.63 13.99 -9.31
N GLN A 80 -8.95 13.56 -10.54
CA GLN A 80 -8.57 14.26 -11.78
C GLN A 80 -9.12 15.69 -11.82
N ASN A 81 -10.40 15.86 -11.47
CA ASN A 81 -11.08 17.15 -11.56
C ASN A 81 -11.02 17.94 -10.25
N ARG A 82 -10.20 17.50 -9.27
CA ARG A 82 -10.01 18.17 -7.97
C ARG A 82 -11.33 18.49 -7.26
N LYS A 83 -12.29 17.56 -7.30
CA LYS A 83 -13.63 17.68 -6.68
C LYS A 83 -13.68 17.15 -5.25
N ALA A 84 -12.53 16.83 -4.65
CA ALA A 84 -12.45 16.37 -3.28
C ALA A 84 -13.00 17.44 -2.31
N ILE A 85 -14.01 17.07 -1.52
CA ILE A 85 -14.64 17.97 -0.53
C ILE A 85 -13.69 18.24 0.64
N TYR A 86 -12.88 17.24 0.99
CA TYR A 86 -11.85 17.31 2.02
C TYR A 86 -10.46 17.13 1.40
N LEU A 87 -9.47 17.80 1.97
CA LEU A 87 -8.08 17.68 1.53
C LEU A 87 -7.56 16.27 1.83
N PRO A 88 -7.09 15.51 0.82
CA PRO A 88 -6.46 14.22 1.06
C PRO A 88 -5.18 14.35 1.89
N TYR A 89 -4.95 13.41 2.79
CA TYR A 89 -3.77 13.37 3.66
C TYR A 89 -3.31 11.92 3.88
N LEU A 90 -2.06 11.76 4.31
CA LEU A 90 -1.41 10.48 4.53
C LEU A 90 -1.30 10.20 6.04
N GLY A 91 -2.23 9.40 6.56
CA GLY A 91 -2.24 8.97 7.96
C GLY A 91 -2.88 9.99 8.92
N SER A 92 -2.33 11.20 9.04
CA SER A 92 -2.94 12.28 9.83
C SER A 92 -3.13 13.56 9.01
N ASN A 93 -4.03 14.43 9.46
CA ASN A 93 -4.36 15.70 8.82
C ASN A 93 -3.18 16.69 8.72
N ASP A 94 -2.12 16.50 9.51
CA ASP A 94 -0.88 17.29 9.41
C ASP A 94 -0.02 16.89 8.19
N HIS A 95 -0.37 15.80 7.51
CA HIS A 95 0.43 15.19 6.43
C HIS A 95 -0.34 15.26 5.11
N LEU A 96 -0.59 16.47 4.61
CA LEU A 96 -1.31 16.66 3.34
C LEU A 96 -0.67 15.85 2.20
N ALA A 97 -1.51 15.17 1.43
CA ALA A 97 -1.06 14.37 0.30
C ALA A 97 -0.80 15.28 -0.89
N ASN A 98 0.38 15.16 -1.50
CA ASN A 98 0.65 15.78 -2.77
C ASN A 98 0.30 14.81 -3.91
N ILE A 99 -0.71 15.16 -4.72
CA ILE A 99 -1.19 14.34 -5.83
C ILE A 99 -0.98 15.16 -7.11
N MET A 100 0.06 14.83 -7.87
CA MET A 100 0.51 15.60 -9.04
C MET A 100 0.31 14.84 -10.35
N ASP A 101 0.82 13.62 -10.42
CA ASP A 101 0.91 12.84 -11.66
C ASP A 101 -0.31 11.93 -11.80
N ILE A 102 -1.45 12.53 -12.15
CA ILE A 102 -2.71 11.81 -12.32
C ILE A 102 -2.89 11.45 -13.79
N GLU A 103 -3.01 10.16 -14.08
CA GLU A 103 -3.19 9.64 -15.43
C GLU A 103 -4.20 8.49 -15.45
N ILE A 104 -4.97 8.38 -16.54
CA ILE A 104 -5.71 7.15 -16.87
C ILE A 104 -4.93 6.46 -17.97
N ILE A 105 -4.53 5.22 -17.70
CA ILE A 105 -3.71 4.40 -18.57
C ILE A 105 -4.40 3.08 -18.85
N ASP A 106 -4.21 2.56 -20.06
CA ASP A 106 -4.62 1.21 -20.39
C ASP A 106 -3.61 0.21 -19.84
N ILE A 107 -4.11 -0.92 -19.35
CA ILE A 107 -3.29 -1.98 -18.74
C ILE A 107 -3.64 -3.32 -19.38
N GLU A 108 -2.66 -4.22 -19.41
CA GLU A 108 -2.87 -5.57 -19.92
C GLU A 108 -2.87 -6.58 -18.76
N GLU A 109 -3.95 -7.34 -18.61
CA GLU A 109 -3.97 -8.48 -17.69
C GLU A 109 -3.17 -9.65 -18.28
N LYS A 110 -2.30 -10.23 -17.46
CA LYS A 110 -1.48 -11.39 -17.78
C LYS A 110 -1.77 -12.52 -16.80
N MET A 111 -1.90 -13.72 -17.34
CA MET A 111 -2.03 -14.93 -16.54
C MET A 111 -0.65 -15.44 -16.15
N SER A 112 -0.41 -15.62 -14.85
CA SER A 112 0.81 -16.25 -14.35
C SER A 112 0.82 -17.73 -14.73
N SER A 113 1.96 -18.23 -15.22
CA SER A 113 2.19 -19.66 -15.40
C SER A 113 3.04 -20.24 -14.27
N GLU A 114 2.89 -21.52 -13.94
CA GLU A 114 3.66 -22.18 -12.87
C GLU A 114 5.17 -22.24 -13.16
N ASP A 115 5.55 -22.05 -14.42
CA ASP A 115 6.92 -22.16 -14.87
C ASP A 115 7.64 -20.82 -15.06
N GLU A 116 6.90 -19.71 -15.00
CA GLU A 116 7.38 -18.34 -15.24
C GLU A 116 7.64 -17.61 -13.92
N THR A 117 8.76 -16.90 -13.87
CA THR A 117 9.07 -16.00 -12.75
C THR A 117 9.01 -14.57 -13.21
N ILE A 118 8.32 -13.74 -12.45
CA ILE A 118 8.01 -12.36 -12.79
C ILE A 118 8.48 -11.48 -11.64
N GLU A 119 9.13 -10.37 -11.95
CA GLU A 119 9.39 -9.32 -10.96
C GLU A 119 8.13 -8.47 -10.80
N ILE A 120 7.61 -8.40 -9.57
CA ILE A 120 6.40 -7.64 -9.22
C ILE A 120 6.82 -6.43 -8.41
N LEU A 121 6.59 -5.25 -8.97
CA LEU A 121 7.04 -3.99 -8.38
C LEU A 121 6.09 -3.50 -7.29
N SER A 122 4.80 -3.83 -7.39
CA SER A 122 3.82 -3.48 -6.37
C SER A 122 3.93 -4.37 -5.15
N MET A 123 3.33 -3.91 -4.06
CA MET A 123 3.09 -4.72 -2.90
C MET A 123 2.24 -5.96 -3.25
N VAL A 124 2.66 -7.13 -2.77
CA VAL A 124 2.02 -8.44 -3.04
C VAL A 124 1.72 -9.17 -1.73
N LYS A 125 0.56 -9.84 -1.64
CA LYS A 125 0.27 -10.75 -0.52
C LYS A 125 1.25 -11.92 -0.57
N ASP A 126 1.91 -12.23 0.54
CA ASP A 126 2.88 -13.33 0.63
C ASP A 126 2.23 -14.69 0.33
N SER A 127 0.92 -14.82 0.59
CA SER A 127 0.09 -15.99 0.27
C SER A 127 -0.07 -16.25 -1.24
N ASP A 128 0.02 -15.21 -2.08
CA ASP A 128 -0.07 -15.32 -3.54
C ASP A 128 1.25 -15.69 -4.20
N ILE A 129 2.35 -15.66 -3.46
CA ILE A 129 3.66 -16.09 -3.93
C ILE A 129 3.76 -17.62 -3.75
N SER A 130 4.19 -18.33 -4.80
CA SER A 130 4.40 -19.77 -4.74
C SER A 130 5.64 -20.13 -3.93
N GLU A 131 5.50 -21.15 -3.08
CA GLU A 131 6.63 -21.75 -2.34
C GLU A 131 7.45 -22.71 -3.22
N LYS A 132 7.01 -23.01 -4.45
CA LYS A 132 7.74 -23.91 -5.36
C LYS A 132 9.12 -23.31 -5.63
N LYS A 133 10.11 -23.81 -4.90
CA LYS A 133 11.53 -23.64 -5.17
C LYS A 133 11.86 -24.30 -6.50
N LYS A 134 11.57 -23.65 -7.62
CA LYS A 134 12.61 -23.65 -8.66
C LYS A 134 13.79 -22.92 -8.03
N ASN A 135 15.02 -23.38 -8.24
CA ASN A 135 16.24 -22.69 -7.81
C ASN A 135 16.37 -21.33 -8.54
N VAL A 136 15.42 -20.40 -8.37
CA VAL A 136 15.34 -19.11 -9.07
C VAL A 136 15.86 -17.97 -8.20
N PHE A 137 16.88 -18.28 -7.40
CA PHE A 137 17.91 -17.29 -7.12
C PHE A 137 18.97 -17.39 -8.22
N SER A 138 18.54 -17.33 -9.48
CA SER A 138 19.45 -17.14 -10.62
C SER A 138 20.04 -15.73 -10.51
N ILE A 139 21.05 -15.64 -9.64
CA ILE A 139 22.01 -14.55 -9.57
C ILE A 139 22.70 -14.57 -10.92
N ASP A 140 22.25 -13.70 -11.81
CA ASP A 140 23.01 -13.36 -12.99
C ASP A 140 24.22 -12.56 -12.49
N LYS A 141 25.34 -13.25 -12.29
CA LYS A 141 26.57 -12.72 -11.67
C LYS A 141 27.21 -11.55 -12.43
N ASN A 142 26.64 -11.16 -13.58
CA ASN A 142 27.21 -10.17 -14.51
C ASN A 142 26.44 -8.84 -14.57
N SER A 143 25.30 -8.71 -13.90
CA SER A 143 24.67 -7.40 -13.72
C SER A 143 25.09 -6.81 -12.39
N ILE A 144 25.58 -5.57 -12.41
CA ILE A 144 25.72 -4.68 -11.27
C ILE A 144 24.31 -4.56 -10.63
N ARG A 145 23.92 -5.52 -9.80
CA ARG A 145 22.57 -5.58 -9.23
C ARG A 145 22.60 -4.91 -7.87
N ASP A 146 21.65 -4.02 -7.66
CA ASP A 146 21.22 -3.60 -6.33
C ASP A 146 21.11 -4.82 -5.41
N ASP A 147 21.50 -4.66 -4.14
CA ASP A 147 21.40 -5.71 -3.14
C ASP A 147 19.98 -6.33 -3.14
N ILE A 148 19.88 -7.66 -3.19
CA ILE A 148 18.60 -8.37 -3.13
C ILE A 148 17.89 -7.97 -1.83
N TYR A 149 16.62 -7.56 -1.92
CA TYR A 149 15.83 -7.18 -0.76
C TYR A 149 14.47 -7.85 -0.73
N LYS A 150 13.99 -8.12 0.49
CA LYS A 150 12.61 -8.51 0.78
C LYS A 150 12.15 -7.76 2.02
N TYR A 151 11.18 -6.88 1.85
CA TYR A 151 10.45 -6.27 2.94
C TYR A 151 9.12 -6.97 3.11
N SER A 152 8.71 -7.29 4.34
CA SER A 152 7.39 -7.84 4.63
C SER A 152 6.80 -7.27 5.92
N GLU A 153 5.51 -6.98 5.92
CA GLU A 153 4.77 -6.46 7.07
C GLU A 153 3.31 -6.97 7.06
N TYR A 154 2.69 -7.11 8.22
CA TYR A 154 1.26 -7.42 8.33
C TYR A 154 0.43 -6.14 8.23
N LEU A 155 -0.27 -5.96 7.11
CA LEU A 155 -1.07 -4.77 6.83
C LEU A 155 -2.57 -5.10 6.79
N PRO A 156 -3.44 -4.13 7.16
CA PRO A 156 -4.88 -4.32 7.07
C PRO A 156 -5.32 -4.49 5.60
N VAL A 157 -6.17 -5.48 5.34
CA VAL A 157 -6.73 -5.76 4.00
C VAL A 157 -8.26 -5.79 3.98
N ALA A 158 -8.90 -5.96 5.14
CA ALA A 158 -10.36 -6.00 5.28
C ALA A 158 -10.77 -5.61 6.71
N LEU A 159 -12.06 -5.40 6.90
CA LEU A 159 -12.71 -5.35 8.22
C LEU A 159 -13.48 -6.63 8.46
N SER A 160 -13.41 -7.16 9.69
CA SER A 160 -14.20 -8.32 10.10
C SER A 160 -15.65 -7.93 10.34
N LYS A 161 -16.60 -8.73 9.84
CA LYS A 161 -18.04 -8.47 9.95
C LYS A 161 -18.54 -8.42 11.40
N GLU A 162 -17.91 -9.19 12.28
CA GLU A 162 -18.38 -9.36 13.65
C GLU A 162 -17.96 -8.21 14.55
N LEU A 163 -16.73 -7.71 14.39
CA LEU A 163 -16.09 -6.78 15.32
C LEU A 163 -15.69 -5.44 14.68
N ASN A 164 -15.82 -5.30 13.35
CA ASN A 164 -15.28 -4.17 12.59
C ASN A 164 -13.79 -3.91 12.89
N GLN A 165 -13.04 -4.98 13.13
CA GLN A 165 -11.60 -4.94 13.38
C GLN A 165 -10.83 -5.25 12.09
N TYR A 166 -9.63 -4.70 11.96
CA TYR A 166 -8.78 -4.99 10.82
C TYR A 166 -8.37 -6.46 10.76
N GLU A 167 -8.71 -7.09 9.65
CA GLU A 167 -8.10 -8.34 9.21
C GLU A 167 -6.80 -7.98 8.49
N LYS A 168 -5.71 -8.67 8.85
CA LYS A 168 -4.37 -8.37 8.36
C LYS A 168 -3.80 -9.52 7.58
N GLU A 169 -3.11 -9.21 6.49
CA GLU A 169 -2.33 -10.17 5.73
C GLU A 169 -0.87 -9.71 5.62
N LYS A 170 0.01 -10.69 5.43
CA LYS A 170 1.43 -10.43 5.24
C LYS A 170 1.64 -9.93 3.82
N MET A 171 1.98 -8.65 3.69
CA MET A 171 2.32 -8.02 2.44
C MET A 171 3.83 -7.99 2.27
N THR A 172 4.31 -8.13 1.03
CA THR A 172 5.72 -8.24 0.67
C THR A 172 6.04 -7.25 -0.47
N ILE A 173 7.23 -6.66 -0.42
CA ILE A 173 7.87 -5.90 -1.51
C ILE A 173 9.27 -6.48 -1.70
N THR A 174 9.65 -6.78 -2.94
CA THR A 174 10.94 -7.39 -3.26
C THR A 174 11.33 -7.15 -4.72
N ASN A 175 12.63 -7.11 -5.00
CA ASN A 175 13.18 -7.14 -6.37
C ASN A 175 13.47 -8.57 -6.86
N MET A 176 13.06 -9.60 -6.12
CA MET A 176 13.20 -10.98 -6.56
C MET A 176 12.08 -11.34 -7.54
N SER A 177 12.44 -12.06 -8.61
CA SER A 177 11.43 -12.68 -9.47
C SER A 177 10.70 -13.80 -8.71
N VAL A 178 9.37 -13.78 -8.76
CA VAL A 178 8.49 -14.71 -8.05
C VAL A 178 7.57 -15.45 -9.01
N ILE A 179 7.12 -16.65 -8.63
CA ILE A 179 6.01 -17.33 -9.28
C ILE A 179 4.72 -16.90 -8.57
N LEU A 180 3.82 -16.25 -9.28
CA LEU A 180 2.52 -15.84 -8.75
C LEU A 180 1.46 -16.93 -8.92
N LYS A 181 0.52 -17.00 -7.97
CA LYS A 181 -0.67 -17.87 -8.02
C LYS A 181 -1.90 -17.18 -8.63
N LYS A 182 -1.76 -15.94 -9.11
CA LYS A 182 -2.84 -15.10 -9.62
C LYS A 182 -2.38 -14.27 -10.83
N SER A 183 -3.34 -13.71 -11.55
CA SER A 183 -3.05 -12.74 -12.61
C SER A 183 -2.34 -11.50 -12.07
N TYR A 184 -1.55 -10.91 -12.95
CA TYR A 184 -0.87 -9.64 -12.76
C TYR A 184 -1.17 -8.72 -13.94
N TYR A 185 -0.85 -7.45 -13.80
CA TYR A 185 -1.13 -6.44 -14.82
C TYR A 185 0.16 -5.78 -15.24
N LYS A 186 0.34 -5.63 -16.55
CA LYS A 186 1.46 -4.91 -17.12
C LYS A 186 1.07 -3.46 -17.31
N VAL A 187 1.85 -2.57 -16.72
CA VAL A 187 1.71 -1.12 -16.79
C VAL A 187 3.06 -0.57 -17.24
N GLU A 188 3.14 -0.14 -18.50
CA GLU A 188 4.41 0.21 -19.13
C GLU A 188 5.43 -0.95 -18.98
N ASP A 189 6.53 -0.71 -18.27
CA ASP A 189 7.59 -1.68 -17.96
C ASP A 189 7.44 -2.31 -16.57
N LYS A 190 6.37 -1.98 -15.83
CA LYS A 190 6.09 -2.45 -14.47
C LYS A 190 5.08 -3.60 -14.50
N ASN A 191 5.32 -4.64 -13.69
CA ASN A 191 4.29 -5.63 -13.37
C ASN A 191 3.73 -5.34 -11.98
N ILE A 192 2.41 -5.26 -11.88
CA ILE A 192 1.71 -4.95 -10.63
C ILE A 192 0.59 -5.97 -10.37
N VAL A 193 0.15 -6.05 -9.13
CA VAL A 193 -1.00 -6.85 -8.71
C VAL A 193 -2.02 -5.97 -7.99
N PHE A 194 -3.30 -6.19 -8.28
CA PHE A 194 -4.40 -5.53 -7.58
C PHE A 194 -4.97 -6.41 -6.47
N TYR A 195 -5.44 -5.76 -5.40
CA TYR A 195 -6.13 -6.37 -4.27
C TYR A 195 -7.42 -5.66 -3.96
#